data_AF-A0A1F6H800-F1
#
_entry.id   AF-A0A1F6H800-F1
#
_cell.length_a   1.000
_cell.length_b   1.000
_cell.length_c   1.000
_cell.angle_alpha   90.00
_cell.angle_beta   90.00
_cell.angle_gamma   90.00
#
_symmetry.space_group_name_H-M   'P 1'
#
loop_
_entity.id
_entity.type
_entity.pdbx_description
1 polymer ?
#
loop_
_entity_poly.entity_id
_entity_poly.type
_entity_poly.pdbx_seq_one_letter_code
_entity_poly.pdbx_strand_id
1 'polypeptide(L)'
;MTHKNRLKNISQFALPPKGTEAYSRFIENFKQNQNNQVLQKFVKKMFEKTLAFATIQNDNGAGLPVDNEIRHFLREYNNRTWEYGLNSMPSSFNVLEGLFKYRPDIQFFELLEEENYIFNLYDFIDFITSSDFNEKPDLIRENLVSDLIYNYNISNALNDITFTTEDGGEYVIGGISIVRSENEAIVFLLTGEITDTTIATKKLKLENFQNVPGKENLTYAEDLKLEAVKLFDKENIWKTLAYCRIDLSRLTIDSRYIQKDIGIGYSTITDDISAMVNFKGNFISDGLEENYKKLREEIVLYSPLFEFAVKALYLPYYFNRFENNIEEEEHETKLFNKKKRMAVFKKDKIVSNHLNIRSRTVWCLERNAVKKQDTVYFGENDFRIEREGFWKVIDFNSIGKDKNGKPIHGRTWVDTTKTWYENEKQTLTVNVNKQSFPCSNNPKEGSIYIMRNASHSIDILKIGLTTRDSKTRAKELSATTGSPDKFLVANEWKAKDCVLAEKLIHEKLDKYRVNESREFFKIDYSEASKIISEVIERINMSNGIKNEKISPPQPPHSL
;
A
#
# COMPACT_ATOMS: atom_id res chain seq x y z
N MET A 1 -15.01 -14.18 9.26
CA MET A 1 -16.14 -13.31 9.66
C MET A 1 -16.02 -11.97 8.94
N THR A 2 -17.09 -11.44 8.35
CA THR A 2 -17.07 -10.12 7.64
C THR A 2 -16.87 -8.92 8.60
N HIS A 3 -16.32 -7.80 8.11
CA HIS A 3 -16.13 -6.55 8.88
C HIS A 3 -17.34 -6.15 9.73
N LYS A 4 -18.53 -6.15 9.11
CA LYS A 4 -19.77 -5.77 9.80
C LYS A 4 -20.12 -6.70 10.95
N ASN A 5 -19.90 -8.00 10.76
CA ASN A 5 -20.16 -8.99 11.80
C ASN A 5 -19.14 -8.84 12.93
N ARG A 6 -17.87 -8.55 12.62
CA ARG A 6 -16.83 -8.26 13.62
C ARG A 6 -17.19 -7.01 14.43
N LEU A 7 -17.48 -5.88 13.79
CA LEU A 7 -17.90 -4.65 14.48
C LEU A 7 -19.18 -4.85 15.31
N LYS A 8 -20.17 -5.60 14.80
CA LYS A 8 -21.39 -5.93 15.55
C LYS A 8 -21.08 -6.76 16.79
N ASN A 9 -20.16 -7.71 16.70
CA ASN A 9 -19.77 -8.53 17.84
C ASN A 9 -18.98 -7.73 18.88
N ILE A 10 -18.09 -6.84 18.44
CA ILE A 10 -17.34 -5.94 19.34
C ILE A 10 -18.30 -4.99 20.07
N SER A 11 -19.25 -4.39 19.35
CA SER A 11 -20.15 -3.38 19.91
C SER A 11 -21.12 -3.92 20.96
N GLN A 12 -21.39 -5.23 20.99
CA GLN A 12 -22.17 -5.87 22.06
C GLN A 12 -21.52 -5.74 23.46
N PHE A 13 -20.21 -5.51 23.51
CA PHE A 13 -19.45 -5.35 24.74
C PHE A 13 -19.11 -3.89 25.05
N ALA A 14 -19.49 -2.95 24.18
CA ALA A 14 -19.26 -1.53 24.40
C ALA A 14 -20.16 -1.01 25.53
N LEU A 15 -19.62 -0.10 26.33
CA LEU A 15 -20.43 0.63 27.31
C LEU A 15 -21.53 1.41 26.60
N PRO A 16 -22.73 1.53 27.21
CA PRO A 16 -23.75 2.43 26.70
C PRO A 16 -23.18 3.86 26.55
N PRO A 17 -23.65 4.65 25.57
CA PRO A 17 -23.15 6.01 25.38
C PRO A 17 -23.32 6.87 26.64
N LYS A 18 -22.31 7.66 26.97
CA LYS A 18 -22.36 8.60 28.10
C LYS A 18 -23.58 9.53 27.96
N GLY A 19 -24.26 9.77 29.08
CA GLY A 19 -25.49 10.59 29.11
C GLY A 19 -26.79 9.83 28.84
N THR A 20 -26.73 8.55 28.47
CA THR A 20 -27.93 7.71 28.36
C THR A 20 -28.37 7.15 29.71
N GLU A 21 -29.66 6.82 29.86
CA GLU A 21 -30.18 6.17 31.07
C GLU A 21 -29.50 4.81 31.32
N ALA A 22 -29.25 4.05 30.25
CA ALA A 22 -28.52 2.78 30.32
C ALA A 22 -27.11 2.95 30.89
N TYR A 23 -26.41 4.02 30.51
CA TYR A 23 -25.09 4.35 31.08
C TYR A 23 -25.21 4.69 32.57
N SER A 24 -26.17 5.53 32.96
CA SER A 24 -26.40 5.88 34.37
C SER A 24 -26.67 4.65 35.24
N ARG A 25 -27.55 3.75 34.78
CA ARG A 25 -27.83 2.47 35.47
C ARG A 25 -26.58 1.59 35.58
N PHE A 26 -25.77 1.52 34.53
CA PHE A 26 -24.51 0.76 34.56
C PHE A 26 -23.54 1.32 35.62
N ILE A 27 -23.35 2.64 35.65
CA ILE A 27 -22.46 3.31 36.61
C ILE A 27 -22.98 3.14 38.05
N GLU A 28 -24.29 3.21 38.27
CA GLU A 28 -24.88 2.96 39.58
C GLU A 28 -24.61 1.53 40.05
N ASN A 29 -24.86 0.53 39.20
CA ASN A 29 -24.57 -0.87 39.50
C ASN A 29 -23.07 -1.10 39.77
N PHE A 30 -22.18 -0.44 39.02
CA PHE A 30 -20.74 -0.49 39.26
C PHE A 30 -20.38 0.07 40.65
N LYS A 31 -20.90 1.24 41.02
CA LYS A 31 -20.68 1.86 42.33
C LYS A 31 -21.18 0.99 43.48
N GLN A 32 -22.35 0.37 43.33
CA GLN A 32 -22.90 -0.55 44.33
C GLN A 32 -22.00 -1.78 44.55
N ASN A 33 -21.33 -2.24 43.50
CA ASN A 33 -20.48 -3.43 43.53
C ASN A 33 -18.98 -3.14 43.70
N GLN A 34 -18.56 -1.88 43.85
CA GLN A 34 -17.14 -1.50 43.88
C GLN A 34 -16.36 -2.18 45.02
N ASN A 35 -17.02 -2.46 46.14
CA ASN A 35 -16.44 -3.10 47.34
C ASN A 35 -16.71 -4.61 47.40
N ASN A 36 -17.31 -5.20 46.35
CA ASN A 36 -17.58 -6.63 46.30
C ASN A 36 -16.27 -7.42 46.11
N GLN A 37 -15.82 -8.11 47.16
CA GLN A 37 -14.54 -8.83 47.16
C GLN A 37 -14.45 -9.93 46.09
N VAL A 38 -15.56 -10.58 45.74
CA VAL A 38 -15.58 -11.61 44.68
C VAL A 38 -15.33 -10.96 43.33
N LEU A 39 -16.01 -9.84 43.06
CA LEU A 39 -15.84 -9.08 41.82
C LEU A 39 -14.42 -8.50 41.72
N GLN A 40 -13.89 -7.92 42.81
CA GLN A 40 -12.53 -7.39 42.83
C GLN A 40 -11.47 -8.47 42.53
N LYS A 41 -11.62 -9.68 43.10
CA LYS A 41 -10.74 -10.82 42.80
C LYS A 41 -10.85 -11.25 41.34
N PHE A 42 -12.06 -11.27 40.78
CA PHE A 42 -12.30 -11.57 39.38
C PHE A 42 -11.64 -10.54 38.45
N VAL A 43 -11.88 -9.25 38.69
CA VAL A 43 -11.28 -8.15 37.91
C VAL A 43 -9.75 -8.18 37.99
N LYS A 44 -9.18 -8.42 39.17
CA LYS A 44 -7.73 -8.57 39.34
C LYS A 44 -7.17 -9.71 38.48
N LYS A 45 -7.82 -10.87 38.47
CA LYS A 45 -7.39 -12.02 37.66
C LYS A 45 -7.49 -11.71 36.15
N MET A 46 -8.54 -11.02 35.71
CA MET A 46 -8.65 -10.57 34.33
C MET A 46 -7.50 -9.63 33.98
N PHE A 47 -7.26 -8.60 34.80
CA PHE A 47 -6.17 -7.64 34.60
C PHE A 47 -4.79 -8.31 34.49
N GLU A 48 -4.48 -9.26 35.39
CA GLU A 48 -3.24 -10.02 35.35
C GLU A 48 -3.09 -10.83 34.04
N LYS A 49 -4.18 -11.42 33.54
CA LYS A 49 -4.22 -12.13 32.26
C LYS A 49 -4.06 -11.17 31.08
N THR A 50 -4.82 -10.07 31.04
CA THR A 50 -4.71 -9.03 30.00
C THR A 50 -3.30 -8.48 29.90
N LEU A 51 -2.68 -8.15 31.03
CA LEU A 51 -1.30 -7.66 31.08
C LEU A 51 -0.30 -8.70 30.53
N ALA A 52 -0.52 -9.99 30.80
CA ALA A 52 0.32 -11.05 30.26
C ALA A 52 0.20 -11.16 28.74
N PHE A 53 -1.03 -11.16 28.19
CA PHE A 53 -1.29 -11.15 26.75
C PHE A 53 -0.65 -9.94 26.06
N ALA A 54 -0.89 -8.74 26.59
CA ALA A 54 -0.35 -7.50 26.04
C ALA A 54 1.18 -7.49 26.02
N THR A 55 1.82 -7.95 27.11
CA THR A 55 3.29 -8.03 27.17
C THR A 55 3.84 -9.03 26.15
N ILE A 56 3.25 -10.22 26.06
CA ILE A 56 3.73 -11.29 25.19
C ILE A 56 3.57 -10.90 23.71
N GLN A 57 2.39 -10.44 23.28
CA GLN A 57 2.16 -10.08 21.87
C GLN A 57 2.97 -8.86 21.43
N ASN A 58 3.29 -7.95 22.35
CA ASN A 58 4.16 -6.82 22.02
C ASN A 58 5.61 -7.25 21.74
N ASP A 59 6.04 -8.37 22.30
CA ASP A 59 7.45 -8.79 22.29
C ASP A 59 7.72 -10.04 21.45
N ASN A 60 6.68 -10.71 20.97
CA ASN A 60 6.80 -11.95 20.20
C ASN A 60 6.91 -11.74 18.68
N GLY A 61 7.16 -10.51 18.22
CA GLY A 61 7.33 -10.18 16.80
C GLY A 61 8.70 -10.51 16.23
N ALA A 62 8.78 -10.61 14.91
CA ALA A 62 10.04 -10.81 14.18
C ALA A 62 10.95 -9.58 14.30
N GLY A 63 10.38 -8.40 14.61
CA GLY A 63 11.14 -7.17 14.79
C GLY A 63 11.43 -6.44 13.48
N LEU A 64 10.78 -6.85 12.39
CA LEU A 64 10.81 -6.21 11.10
C LEU A 64 9.87 -4.98 11.07
N PRO A 65 10.05 -4.07 10.10
CA PRO A 65 9.28 -2.83 10.04
C PRO A 65 7.75 -2.99 10.09
N VAL A 66 7.20 -3.89 9.28
CA VAL A 66 5.75 -4.03 9.14
C VAL A 66 5.12 -4.59 10.41
N ASP A 67 5.71 -5.63 11.01
CA ASP A 67 5.14 -6.25 12.21
C ASP A 67 5.22 -5.31 13.43
N ASN A 68 6.25 -4.47 13.51
CA ASN A 68 6.34 -3.40 14.51
C ASN A 68 5.21 -2.37 14.34
N GLU A 69 4.84 -2.03 13.10
CA GLU A 69 3.76 -1.09 12.79
C GLU A 69 2.38 -1.69 13.14
N ILE A 70 2.13 -2.96 12.82
CA ILE A 70 0.89 -3.63 13.23
C ILE A 70 0.79 -3.70 14.77
N ARG A 71 1.91 -3.97 15.46
CA ARG A 71 1.98 -3.91 16.93
C ARG A 71 1.77 -2.50 17.48
N HIS A 72 2.06 -1.43 16.75
CA HIS A 72 1.69 -0.08 17.15
C HIS A 72 0.16 0.07 17.23
N PHE A 73 -0.57 -0.39 16.20
CA PHE A 73 -2.04 -0.39 16.24
C PHE A 73 -2.61 -1.33 17.32
N LEU A 74 -1.98 -2.49 17.56
CA LEU A 74 -2.34 -3.37 18.67
C LEU A 74 -2.31 -2.63 20.01
N ARG A 75 -1.24 -1.87 20.28
CA ARG A 75 -1.10 -1.07 21.50
C ARG A 75 -2.12 0.05 21.54
N GLU A 76 -2.29 0.79 20.45
CA GLU A 76 -3.21 1.92 20.38
C GLU A 76 -4.66 1.50 20.65
N TYR A 77 -5.13 0.43 20.00
CA TYR A 77 -6.51 -0.04 20.16
C TYR A 77 -6.77 -0.63 21.53
N ASN A 78 -5.82 -1.35 22.11
CA ASN A 78 -5.94 -1.85 23.47
C ASN A 78 -5.91 -0.72 24.51
N ASN A 79 -4.99 0.24 24.36
CA ASN A 79 -4.93 1.42 25.22
C ASN A 79 -6.26 2.18 25.23
N ARG A 80 -6.81 2.45 24.04
CA ARG A 80 -8.13 3.07 23.89
C ARG A 80 -9.26 2.27 24.54
N THR A 81 -9.22 0.95 24.41
CA THR A 81 -10.22 0.07 25.04
C THR A 81 -10.22 0.21 26.55
N TRP A 82 -9.04 0.23 27.18
CA TRP A 82 -8.92 0.25 28.63
C TRP A 82 -9.14 1.64 29.23
N GLU A 83 -8.61 2.68 28.61
CA GLU A 83 -8.68 4.05 29.14
C GLU A 83 -10.00 4.76 28.80
N TYR A 84 -10.55 4.50 27.61
CA TYR A 84 -11.66 5.28 27.07
C TYR A 84 -12.86 4.43 26.62
N GLY A 85 -12.73 3.10 26.59
CA GLY A 85 -13.76 2.17 26.15
C GLY A 85 -13.85 2.02 24.63
N LEU A 86 -14.62 1.01 24.17
CA LEU A 86 -14.70 0.61 22.76
C LEU A 86 -15.26 1.69 21.81
N ASN A 87 -16.01 2.67 22.30
CA ASN A 87 -16.53 3.77 21.46
C ASN A 87 -15.46 4.81 21.09
N SER A 88 -14.25 4.69 21.65
CA SER A 88 -13.15 5.64 21.43
C SER A 88 -12.27 5.32 20.22
N MET A 89 -12.52 4.21 19.50
CA MET A 89 -11.68 3.75 18.39
C MET A 89 -11.52 4.79 17.29
N PRO A 90 -10.32 4.96 16.69
CA PRO A 90 -10.09 5.90 15.60
C PRO A 90 -10.73 5.39 14.29
N SER A 91 -10.81 6.24 13.27
CA SER A 91 -11.36 5.85 11.96
C SER A 91 -10.55 4.73 11.30
N SER A 92 -9.25 4.60 11.57
CA SER A 92 -8.43 3.48 11.08
C SER A 92 -8.93 2.11 11.55
N PHE A 93 -9.61 2.06 12.70
CA PHE A 93 -10.20 0.84 13.22
C PHE A 93 -11.28 0.26 12.29
N ASN A 94 -11.92 1.07 11.44
CA ASN A 94 -12.91 0.59 10.47
C ASN A 94 -12.32 -0.37 9.42
N VAL A 95 -10.99 -0.37 9.24
CA VAL A 95 -10.29 -1.31 8.37
C VAL A 95 -9.41 -2.24 9.19
N LEU A 96 -8.53 -1.67 10.02
CA LEU A 96 -7.47 -2.42 10.69
C LEU A 96 -7.97 -3.32 11.82
N GLU A 97 -9.23 -3.22 12.25
CA GLU A 97 -9.81 -4.19 13.20
C GLU A 97 -9.72 -5.64 12.70
N GLY A 98 -9.71 -5.86 11.38
CA GLY A 98 -9.61 -7.20 10.81
C GLY A 98 -8.26 -7.89 11.04
N LEU A 99 -7.24 -7.18 11.53
CA LEU A 99 -5.96 -7.76 11.98
C LEU A 99 -6.04 -8.35 13.40
N PHE A 100 -7.16 -8.12 14.10
CA PHE A 100 -7.30 -8.45 15.51
C PHE A 100 -8.57 -9.25 15.79
N LYS A 101 -8.50 -10.11 16.79
CA LYS A 101 -9.63 -10.80 17.38
C LYS A 101 -9.96 -10.19 18.73
N TYR A 102 -11.18 -9.69 18.90
CA TYR A 102 -11.60 -9.17 20.20
C TYR A 102 -11.89 -10.31 21.19
N ARG A 103 -11.29 -10.21 22.38
CA ARG A 103 -11.39 -11.12 23.51
C ARG A 103 -12.18 -10.45 24.64
N PRO A 104 -13.53 -10.58 24.64
CA PRO A 104 -14.36 -9.93 25.65
C PRO A 104 -14.11 -10.47 27.06
N ASP A 105 -13.59 -11.69 27.20
CA ASP A 105 -13.23 -12.29 28.49
C ASP A 105 -12.13 -11.54 29.24
N ILE A 106 -11.33 -10.75 28.53
CA ILE A 106 -10.20 -9.99 29.06
C ILE A 106 -10.11 -8.56 28.51
N GLN A 107 -11.15 -8.12 27.80
CA GLN A 107 -11.24 -6.83 27.11
C GLN A 107 -9.96 -6.50 26.31
N PHE A 108 -9.53 -7.42 25.46
CA PHE A 108 -8.26 -7.32 24.72
C PHE A 108 -8.49 -7.57 23.24
N PHE A 109 -7.85 -6.77 22.38
CA PHE A 109 -7.65 -7.12 20.98
C PHE A 109 -6.40 -7.98 20.88
N GLU A 110 -6.58 -9.23 20.48
CA GLU A 110 -5.53 -10.20 20.25
C GLU A 110 -5.13 -10.15 18.77
N LEU A 111 -3.84 -9.94 18.49
CA LEU A 111 -3.31 -10.03 17.12
C LEU A 111 -3.55 -11.43 16.56
N LEU A 112 -3.97 -11.53 15.29
CA LEU A 112 -4.08 -12.81 14.58
C LEU A 112 -2.69 -13.47 14.43
N GLU A 113 -2.68 -14.74 14.04
CA GLU A 113 -1.42 -15.41 13.68
C GLU A 113 -0.76 -14.69 12.50
N GLU A 114 0.57 -14.70 12.46
CA GLU A 114 1.34 -13.94 11.48
C GLU A 114 2.54 -14.71 10.94
N GLU A 115 2.82 -14.46 9.68
CA GLU A 115 3.93 -14.95 8.89
C GLU A 115 4.76 -13.76 8.39
N ASN A 116 6.08 -13.90 8.31
CA ASN A 116 7.00 -12.81 8.00
C ASN A 116 7.87 -13.17 6.80
N TYR A 117 7.95 -12.24 5.86
CA TYR A 117 8.59 -12.43 4.57
C TYR A 117 9.53 -11.28 4.28
N ILE A 118 10.61 -11.56 3.57
CA ILE A 118 11.49 -10.56 2.97
C ILE A 118 11.55 -10.83 1.47
N PHE A 119 11.40 -9.79 0.66
CA PHE A 119 11.46 -9.92 -0.78
C PHE A 119 12.01 -8.67 -1.46
N ASN A 120 12.50 -8.89 -2.67
CA ASN A 120 12.85 -7.81 -3.57
C ASN A 120 11.60 -7.26 -4.28
N LEU A 121 11.24 -6.01 -3.99
CA LEU A 121 10.06 -5.38 -4.58
C LEU A 121 10.19 -5.25 -6.11
N TYR A 122 11.41 -5.08 -6.63
CA TYR A 122 11.63 -5.00 -8.08
C TYR A 122 11.30 -6.33 -8.77
N ASP A 123 11.77 -7.46 -8.23
CA ASP A 123 11.49 -8.77 -8.83
C ASP A 123 10.00 -9.09 -8.80
N PHE A 124 9.31 -8.76 -7.70
CA PHE A 124 7.86 -8.91 -7.63
C PHE A 124 7.14 -8.08 -8.70
N ILE A 125 7.53 -6.80 -8.87
CA ILE A 125 6.95 -5.92 -9.89
C ILE A 125 7.25 -6.44 -11.30
N ASP A 126 8.46 -6.91 -11.59
CA ASP A 126 8.81 -7.55 -12.88
C ASP A 126 7.95 -8.79 -13.11
N PHE A 127 7.73 -9.62 -12.08
CA PHE A 127 6.89 -10.81 -12.17
C PHE A 127 5.44 -10.47 -12.54
N ILE A 128 4.77 -9.59 -11.77
CA ILE A 128 3.35 -9.27 -12.00
C ILE A 128 3.09 -8.43 -13.26
N THR A 129 4.15 -7.92 -13.89
CA THR A 129 4.06 -7.21 -15.18
C THR A 129 4.64 -8.01 -16.35
N SER A 130 5.18 -9.21 -16.08
CA SER A 130 5.69 -10.11 -17.12
C SER A 130 4.56 -10.77 -17.91
N SER A 131 4.87 -11.21 -19.13
CA SER A 131 3.95 -12.03 -19.94
C SER A 131 3.61 -13.38 -19.30
N ASP A 132 4.41 -13.82 -18.33
CA ASP A 132 4.27 -15.13 -17.68
C ASP A 132 3.22 -15.08 -16.55
N PHE A 133 2.86 -13.88 -16.08
CA PHE A 133 1.82 -13.68 -15.10
C PHE A 133 0.47 -13.45 -15.77
N ASN A 134 -0.46 -14.37 -15.53
CA ASN A 134 -1.85 -14.21 -15.93
C ASN A 134 -2.67 -13.83 -14.71
N GLU A 135 -3.11 -12.57 -14.66
CA GLU A 135 -3.89 -12.04 -13.55
C GLU A 135 -5.25 -12.72 -13.47
N LYS A 136 -5.48 -13.47 -12.39
CA LYS A 136 -6.76 -14.15 -12.12
C LYS A 136 -7.12 -14.00 -10.64
N PRO A 137 -8.30 -13.44 -10.31
CA PRO A 137 -8.70 -13.27 -8.92
C PRO A 137 -8.75 -14.54 -8.07
N ASP A 138 -8.93 -15.71 -8.69
CA ASP A 138 -8.92 -17.00 -7.97
C ASP A 138 -7.56 -17.33 -7.36
N LEU A 139 -6.45 -16.89 -7.98
CA LEU A 139 -5.10 -17.06 -7.42
C LEU A 139 -4.99 -16.39 -6.04
N ILE A 140 -5.71 -15.30 -5.79
CA ILE A 140 -5.71 -14.64 -4.49
C ILE A 140 -6.34 -15.55 -3.43
N ARG A 141 -7.51 -16.14 -3.74
CA ARG A 141 -8.26 -16.98 -2.79
C ARG A 141 -7.58 -18.32 -2.52
N GLU A 142 -6.93 -18.87 -3.54
CA GLU A 142 -6.20 -20.13 -3.47
C GLU A 142 -4.91 -20.02 -2.63
N ASN A 143 -4.29 -18.83 -2.59
CA ASN A 143 -2.99 -18.64 -1.94
C ASN A 143 -3.04 -17.81 -0.64
N LEU A 144 -4.15 -17.11 -0.34
CA LEU A 144 -4.35 -16.47 0.96
C LEU A 144 -5.15 -17.35 1.92
N VAL A 145 -4.50 -17.82 2.98
CA VAL A 145 -5.18 -18.49 4.10
C VAL A 145 -6.04 -17.47 4.86
N SER A 146 -7.24 -17.89 5.28
CA SER A 146 -8.14 -17.02 6.05
C SER A 146 -7.63 -16.84 7.48
N ASP A 147 -7.75 -15.63 7.99
CA ASP A 147 -7.40 -15.19 9.35
C ASP A 147 -5.91 -15.41 9.72
N LEU A 148 -5.03 -15.31 8.70
CA LEU A 148 -3.57 -15.31 8.82
C LEU A 148 -3.01 -13.99 8.25
N ILE A 149 -2.12 -13.34 8.99
CA ILE A 149 -1.44 -12.11 8.57
C ILE A 149 -0.15 -12.45 7.83
N TYR A 150 0.02 -11.93 6.62
CA TYR A 150 1.25 -12.03 5.85
C TYR A 150 1.98 -10.68 5.86
N ASN A 151 3.11 -10.59 6.55
CA ASN A 151 3.93 -9.38 6.64
C ASN A 151 5.13 -9.46 5.69
N TYR A 152 5.09 -8.76 4.57
CA TYR A 152 6.16 -8.66 3.59
C TYR A 152 7.00 -7.40 3.81
N ASN A 153 8.29 -7.58 4.02
CA ASN A 153 9.27 -6.51 4.20
C ASN A 153 10.19 -6.47 2.97
N ILE A 154 10.64 -5.27 2.63
CA ILE A 154 11.39 -5.05 1.40
C ILE A 154 12.89 -5.10 1.68
N SER A 155 13.64 -5.78 0.81
CA SER A 155 15.10 -5.88 0.89
C SER A 155 15.86 -4.84 0.07
N ASN A 156 15.28 -4.36 -1.04
CA ASN A 156 15.89 -3.30 -1.85
C ASN A 156 15.86 -1.95 -1.11
N ALA A 157 16.66 -0.98 -1.57
CA ALA A 157 16.65 0.33 -0.94
C ALA A 157 15.30 1.01 -1.21
N LEU A 158 14.78 1.72 -0.20
CA LEU A 158 13.47 2.40 -0.28
C LEU A 158 13.31 3.24 -1.55
N ASN A 159 14.35 4.01 -1.89
CA ASN A 159 14.30 4.94 -3.01
C ASN A 159 14.51 4.25 -4.36
N ASP A 160 14.86 2.96 -4.40
CA ASP A 160 15.03 2.22 -5.65
C ASP A 160 13.72 2.16 -6.43
N ILE A 161 12.56 2.25 -5.75
CA ILE A 161 11.24 2.16 -6.37
C ILE A 161 10.36 3.26 -5.79
N THR A 162 9.90 4.18 -6.64
CA THR A 162 8.96 5.24 -6.26
C THR A 162 7.64 5.14 -7.01
N PHE A 163 6.56 5.50 -6.32
CA PHE A 163 5.20 5.59 -6.84
C PHE A 163 4.82 7.05 -6.92
N THR A 164 4.59 7.56 -8.13
CA THR A 164 4.19 8.96 -8.33
C THR A 164 2.67 9.08 -8.25
N THR A 165 2.17 9.92 -7.34
CA THR A 165 0.75 10.29 -7.22
C THR A 165 0.35 11.28 -8.31
N GLU A 166 -0.96 11.44 -8.57
CA GLU A 166 -1.46 12.26 -9.69
C GLU A 166 -1.10 13.75 -9.56
N ASP A 167 -0.94 14.23 -8.33
CA ASP A 167 -0.48 15.57 -8.00
C ASP A 167 1.04 15.75 -8.10
N GLY A 168 1.77 14.69 -8.46
CA GLY A 168 3.22 14.68 -8.62
C GLY A 168 4.01 14.38 -7.35
N GLY A 169 3.35 14.05 -6.23
CA GLY A 169 4.01 13.52 -5.05
C GLY A 169 4.69 12.18 -5.34
N GLU A 170 5.81 11.90 -4.68
CA GLU A 170 6.49 10.60 -4.81
C GLU A 170 6.46 9.86 -3.48
N TYR A 171 6.17 8.56 -3.55
CA TYR A 171 6.05 7.69 -2.39
C TYR A 171 6.94 6.46 -2.55
N VAL A 172 7.52 6.00 -1.43
CA VAL A 172 8.24 4.72 -1.36
C VAL A 172 7.37 3.69 -0.64
N ILE A 173 7.59 2.40 -0.88
CA ILE A 173 7.01 1.33 -0.06
C ILE A 173 8.12 0.76 0.82
N GLY A 174 7.88 0.70 2.13
CA GLY A 174 8.75 0.07 3.12
C GLY A 174 8.29 -1.33 3.54
N GLY A 175 7.03 -1.67 3.29
CA GLY A 175 6.52 -3.02 3.46
C GLY A 175 5.01 -3.12 3.33
N ILE A 176 4.49 -4.34 3.38
CA ILE A 176 3.12 -4.69 3.04
C ILE A 176 2.62 -5.71 4.07
N SER A 177 1.42 -5.53 4.61
CA SER A 177 0.72 -6.54 5.40
C SER A 177 -0.60 -6.89 4.72
N ILE A 178 -0.91 -8.18 4.65
CA ILE A 178 -2.13 -8.69 4.01
C ILE A 178 -2.82 -9.63 4.98
N VAL A 179 -4.14 -9.47 5.14
CA VAL A 179 -4.97 -10.46 5.82
C VAL A 179 -6.25 -10.67 5.03
N ARG A 180 -6.69 -11.92 4.94
CA ARG A 180 -7.99 -12.29 4.35
C ARG A 180 -8.91 -12.85 5.42
N SER A 181 -10.16 -12.42 5.45
CA SER A 181 -11.23 -13.04 6.24
C SER A 181 -12.41 -13.36 5.33
N GLU A 182 -12.57 -14.64 4.98
CA GLU A 182 -13.55 -15.06 3.96
C GLU A 182 -13.35 -14.30 2.62
N ASN A 183 -14.34 -13.54 2.16
CA ASN A 183 -14.27 -12.77 0.90
C ASN A 183 -13.74 -11.36 1.10
N GLU A 184 -13.33 -10.98 2.30
CA GLU A 184 -12.77 -9.67 2.60
C GLU A 184 -11.25 -9.77 2.71
N ALA A 185 -10.52 -8.86 2.07
CA ALA A 185 -9.08 -8.72 2.25
C ALA A 185 -8.75 -7.31 2.75
N ILE A 186 -7.75 -7.21 3.60
CA ILE A 186 -7.15 -5.94 4.00
C ILE A 186 -5.72 -5.95 3.48
N VAL A 187 -5.35 -4.87 2.80
CA VAL A 187 -3.97 -4.60 2.41
C VAL A 187 -3.53 -3.33 3.11
N PHE A 188 -2.43 -3.43 3.85
CA PHE A 188 -1.77 -2.34 4.55
C PHE A 188 -0.39 -2.12 3.96
N LEU A 189 -0.11 -0.90 3.51
CA LEU A 189 1.16 -0.47 2.98
C LEU A 189 1.81 0.46 3.99
N LEU A 190 2.97 0.04 4.51
CA LEU A 190 3.90 0.92 5.19
C LEU A 190 4.64 1.72 4.11
N THR A 191 4.28 2.99 3.94
CA THR A 191 4.78 3.85 2.86
C THR A 191 5.39 5.14 3.43
N GLY A 192 5.91 5.99 2.56
CA GLY A 192 6.42 7.29 2.96
C GLY A 192 6.49 8.26 1.79
N GLU A 193 6.04 9.48 2.01
CA GLU A 193 6.14 10.57 1.04
C GLU A 193 7.59 11.07 1.01
N ILE A 194 8.18 11.17 -0.18
CA ILE A 194 9.51 11.74 -0.36
C ILE A 194 9.40 13.25 -0.20
N THR A 195 9.79 13.74 0.98
CA THR A 195 9.80 15.16 1.32
C THR A 195 10.75 15.41 2.48
N ASP A 196 11.32 16.62 2.55
CA ASP A 196 12.09 17.06 3.72
C ASP A 196 11.16 17.14 4.95
N THR A 197 11.39 16.26 5.93
CA THR A 197 10.54 16.16 7.14
C THR A 197 10.72 17.37 8.06
N THR A 198 11.86 18.06 8.01
CA THR A 198 12.08 19.28 8.79
C THR A 198 11.24 20.42 8.22
N ILE A 199 11.18 20.56 6.89
CA ILE A 199 10.33 21.55 6.22
C ILE A 199 8.86 21.20 6.43
N ALA A 200 8.47 19.93 6.29
CA ALA A 200 7.10 19.48 6.50
C ALA A 200 6.64 19.75 7.94
N THR A 201 7.48 19.44 8.95
CA THR A 201 7.20 19.71 10.36
C THR A 201 6.91 21.18 10.62
N LYS A 202 7.68 22.11 10.02
CA LYS A 202 7.45 23.56 10.17
C LYS A 202 6.12 24.05 9.59
N LYS A 203 5.52 23.30 8.66
CA LYS A 203 4.22 23.62 8.06
C LYS A 203 3.05 23.09 8.90
N LEU A 204 3.29 22.13 9.80
CA LEU A 204 2.26 21.59 10.67
C LEU A 204 1.86 22.63 11.71
N LYS A 205 0.55 22.77 11.91
CA LYS A 205 -0.03 23.62 12.95
C LYS A 205 -1.10 22.86 13.71
N LEU A 206 -1.02 22.88 15.03
CA LEU A 206 -1.96 22.15 15.89
C LEU A 206 -3.41 22.61 15.70
N GLU A 207 -3.62 23.90 15.41
CA GLU A 207 -4.92 24.51 15.16
C GLU A 207 -5.69 23.90 13.96
N ASN A 208 -4.98 23.21 13.06
CA ASN A 208 -5.60 22.54 11.91
C ASN A 208 -6.25 21.20 12.31
N PHE A 209 -6.02 20.71 13.52
CA PHE A 209 -6.54 19.42 14.00
C PHE A 209 -7.61 19.66 15.05
N GLN A 210 -8.80 19.09 14.83
CA GLN A 210 -9.92 19.20 15.73
C GLN A 210 -10.29 17.84 16.31
N ASN A 211 -10.73 17.85 17.56
CA ASN A 211 -11.28 16.64 18.17
C ASN A 211 -12.59 16.27 17.47
N VAL A 212 -12.74 14.98 17.20
CA VAL A 212 -14.00 14.44 16.67
C VAL A 212 -15.08 14.60 17.75
N PRO A 213 -16.28 15.10 17.41
CA PRO A 213 -17.36 15.23 18.37
C PRO A 213 -17.67 13.90 19.09
N GLY A 214 -17.85 13.97 20.41
CA GLY A 214 -18.01 12.81 21.29
C GLY A 214 -16.70 12.12 21.71
N LYS A 215 -15.55 12.63 21.27
CA LYS A 215 -14.21 12.15 21.65
C LYS A 215 -13.33 13.26 22.25
N GLU A 216 -13.95 14.29 22.82
CA GLU A 216 -13.28 15.46 23.40
C GLU A 216 -12.40 15.10 24.61
N ASN A 217 -12.64 13.94 25.22
CA ASN A 217 -11.86 13.43 26.35
C ASN A 217 -10.59 12.67 25.93
N LEU A 218 -10.33 12.51 24.63
CA LEU A 218 -9.08 11.97 24.13
C LEU A 218 -8.01 13.05 24.16
N THR A 219 -6.87 12.73 24.75
CA THR A 219 -5.72 13.65 24.89
C THR A 219 -4.49 13.04 24.26
N TYR A 220 -3.59 13.90 23.76
CA TYR A 220 -2.29 13.47 23.28
C TYR A 220 -1.42 13.01 24.46
N ALA A 221 -0.53 12.04 24.22
CA ALA A 221 0.48 11.68 25.20
C ALA A 221 1.50 12.83 25.35
N GLU A 222 1.93 13.10 26.58
CA GLU A 222 2.76 14.27 26.92
C GLU A 222 4.17 14.22 26.29
N ASP A 223 4.66 13.03 25.98
CA ASP A 223 5.96 12.77 25.38
C ASP A 223 5.98 12.87 23.85
N LEU A 224 4.79 12.95 23.22
CA LEU A 224 4.66 13.10 21.78
C LEU A 224 4.65 14.58 21.38
N LYS A 225 5.22 14.86 20.21
CA LYS A 225 5.30 16.21 19.65
C LYS A 225 4.78 16.23 18.22
N LEU A 226 4.28 17.38 17.81
CA LEU A 226 3.81 17.60 16.44
C LEU A 226 5.01 17.61 15.49
N GLU A 227 5.16 16.59 14.66
CA GLU A 227 6.25 16.47 13.68
C GLU A 227 5.86 15.61 12.49
N ALA A 228 6.49 15.84 11.34
CA ALA A 228 6.43 14.87 10.24
C ALA A 228 7.34 13.69 10.60
N VAL A 229 6.74 12.60 11.09
CA VAL A 229 7.49 11.43 11.56
C VAL A 229 8.22 10.78 10.39
N LYS A 230 9.50 10.44 10.62
CA LYS A 230 10.38 9.88 9.60
C LYS A 230 10.08 8.41 9.38
N LEU A 231 10.06 7.97 8.12
CA LEU A 231 10.08 6.54 7.80
C LEU A 231 11.52 6.01 7.92
N PHE A 232 11.74 5.00 8.75
CA PHE A 232 13.06 4.36 8.97
C PHE A 232 14.18 5.36 9.28
N ASP A 233 13.85 6.36 10.09
CA ASP A 233 14.75 7.46 10.50
C ASP A 233 15.34 8.27 9.32
N LYS A 234 14.73 8.23 8.14
CA LYS A 234 15.15 9.01 6.97
C LYS A 234 14.55 10.42 7.00
N GLU A 235 15.43 11.44 7.05
CA GLU A 235 15.06 12.87 7.07
C GLU A 235 14.27 13.36 5.84
N ASN A 236 14.29 12.59 4.76
CA ASN A 236 13.69 12.95 3.48
C ASN A 236 12.49 12.07 3.13
N ILE A 237 11.93 11.35 4.11
CA ILE A 237 10.77 10.48 3.91
C ILE A 237 9.80 10.62 5.08
N TRP A 238 8.64 11.23 4.82
CA TRP A 238 7.56 11.36 5.81
C TRP A 238 6.71 10.10 5.83
N LYS A 239 6.76 9.36 6.96
CA LYS A 239 5.98 8.16 7.20
C LYS A 239 4.50 8.40 6.92
N THR A 240 3.98 7.63 5.98
CA THR A 240 2.59 7.67 5.55
C THR A 240 2.09 6.24 5.50
N LEU A 241 0.86 5.98 5.96
CA LEU A 241 0.25 4.66 5.89
C LEU A 241 -0.82 4.70 4.82
N ALA A 242 -0.83 3.72 3.93
CA ALA A 242 -1.89 3.55 2.95
C ALA A 242 -2.52 2.18 3.15
N TYR A 243 -3.83 2.11 3.36
CA TYR A 243 -4.49 0.81 3.54
C TYR A 243 -5.92 0.84 3.02
N CYS A 244 -6.40 -0.34 2.63
CA CYS A 244 -7.72 -0.49 2.06
C CYS A 244 -8.38 -1.81 2.44
N ARG A 245 -9.71 -1.81 2.40
CA ARG A 245 -10.54 -3.01 2.52
C ARG A 245 -11.07 -3.38 1.15
N ILE A 246 -10.94 -4.65 0.79
CA ILE A 246 -11.25 -5.18 -0.54
C ILE A 246 -12.29 -6.29 -0.39
N ASP A 247 -13.35 -6.25 -1.20
CA ASP A 247 -14.30 -7.35 -1.37
C ASP A 247 -13.85 -8.19 -2.58
N LEU A 248 -13.27 -9.36 -2.29
CA LEU A 248 -12.78 -10.27 -3.31
C LEU A 248 -13.92 -10.87 -4.15
N SER A 249 -15.16 -10.94 -3.65
CA SER A 249 -16.28 -11.51 -4.42
C SER A 249 -16.78 -10.56 -5.49
N ARG A 250 -16.78 -9.26 -5.18
CA ARG A 250 -17.19 -8.19 -6.10
C ARG A 250 -16.03 -7.58 -6.87
N LEU A 251 -14.80 -7.90 -6.47
CA LEU A 251 -13.57 -7.26 -6.93
C LEU A 251 -13.65 -5.74 -6.74
N THR A 252 -14.02 -5.32 -5.53
CA THR A 252 -14.14 -3.89 -5.19
C THR A 252 -13.24 -3.46 -4.06
N ILE A 253 -12.68 -2.25 -4.15
CA ILE A 253 -12.07 -1.57 -3.01
C ILE A 253 -13.20 -0.81 -2.29
N ASP A 254 -13.57 -1.28 -1.10
CA ASP A 254 -14.72 -0.82 -0.32
C ASP A 254 -14.41 0.43 0.53
N SER A 255 -13.15 0.62 0.93
CA SER A 255 -12.69 1.81 1.64
C SER A 255 -11.18 1.98 1.51
N ARG A 256 -10.73 3.23 1.42
CA ARG A 256 -9.34 3.63 1.27
C ARG A 256 -8.94 4.64 2.32
N TYR A 257 -7.71 4.54 2.79
CA TYR A 257 -7.15 5.45 3.79
C TYR A 257 -5.71 5.80 3.43
N ILE A 258 -5.40 7.08 3.54
CA ILE A 258 -4.04 7.61 3.62
C ILE A 258 -3.91 8.30 4.98
N GLN A 259 -2.89 7.95 5.75
CA GLN A 259 -2.63 8.51 7.08
C GLN A 259 -1.19 8.99 7.18
N LYS A 260 -0.97 10.30 7.16
CA LYS A 260 0.35 10.90 7.39
C LYS A 260 0.60 11.00 8.89
N ASP A 261 1.73 10.45 9.35
CA ASP A 261 2.07 10.39 10.77
C ASP A 261 2.60 11.76 11.24
N ILE A 262 1.79 12.46 12.05
CA ILE A 262 2.10 13.80 12.56
C ILE A 262 2.70 13.77 13.98
N GLY A 263 3.13 12.60 14.45
CA GLY A 263 3.75 12.39 15.76
C GLY A 263 2.74 12.25 16.90
N ILE A 264 1.82 13.22 17.04
CA ILE A 264 0.74 13.18 18.03
C ILE A 264 -0.50 12.40 17.56
N GLY A 265 -0.51 11.95 16.30
CA GLY A 265 -1.64 11.27 15.68
C GLY A 265 -1.45 11.14 14.17
N TYR A 266 -2.56 11.01 13.43
CA TYR A 266 -2.54 10.88 11.97
C TYR A 266 -3.42 11.92 11.29
N SER A 267 -2.85 12.64 10.31
CA SER A 267 -3.66 13.38 9.33
C SER A 267 -4.24 12.37 8.34
N THR A 268 -5.58 12.29 8.26
CA THR A 268 -6.27 11.19 7.57
C THR A 268 -7.07 11.68 6.37
N ILE A 269 -6.84 11.05 5.22
CA ILE A 269 -7.64 11.18 4.00
C ILE A 269 -8.34 9.85 3.77
N THR A 270 -9.67 9.85 3.62
CA THR A 270 -10.46 8.62 3.44
C THR A 270 -11.76 8.87 2.69
N ASP A 271 -12.20 7.86 1.95
CA ASP A 271 -13.54 7.76 1.36
C ASP A 271 -14.49 6.86 2.18
N ASP A 272 -14.12 6.47 3.40
CA ASP A 272 -15.03 5.74 4.30
C ASP A 272 -16.03 6.68 4.98
N ILE A 273 -17.23 6.77 4.43
CA ILE A 273 -18.34 7.54 5.00
C ILE A 273 -18.70 7.11 6.43
N SER A 274 -18.42 5.86 6.83
CA SER A 274 -18.76 5.37 8.17
C SER A 274 -17.93 6.04 9.27
N ALA A 275 -16.81 6.67 8.92
CA ALA A 275 -16.06 7.53 9.83
C ALA A 275 -16.72 8.90 10.07
N MET A 276 -17.68 9.30 9.23
CA MET A 276 -18.27 10.65 9.21
C MET A 276 -19.70 10.68 9.73
N VAL A 277 -20.38 9.53 9.79
CA VAL A 277 -21.80 9.42 10.17
C VAL A 277 -22.00 8.67 11.48
N ASN A 278 -23.06 9.03 12.21
CA ASN A 278 -23.49 8.32 13.40
C ASN A 278 -24.29 7.05 13.05
N PHE A 279 -24.74 6.31 14.06
CA PHE A 279 -25.50 5.07 13.88
C PHE A 279 -26.85 5.24 13.15
N LYS A 280 -27.38 6.47 13.03
CA LYS A 280 -28.59 6.78 12.24
C LYS A 280 -28.27 7.11 10.78
N GLY A 281 -27.00 7.19 10.42
CA GLY A 281 -26.54 7.59 9.08
C GLY A 281 -26.49 9.10 8.86
N ASN A 282 -26.62 9.91 9.91
CA ASN A 282 -26.48 11.37 9.81
C ASN A 282 -25.03 11.76 10.07
N PHE A 283 -24.52 12.79 9.38
CA PHE A 283 -23.20 13.36 9.69
C PHE A 283 -23.11 13.76 11.17
N ILE A 284 -21.94 13.51 11.77
CA ILE A 284 -21.74 13.66 13.22
C ILE A 284 -21.75 15.14 13.65
N SER A 285 -21.34 16.04 12.75
CA SER A 285 -21.37 17.49 12.96
C SER A 285 -21.50 18.25 11.65
N ASP A 286 -21.88 19.52 11.77
CA ASP A 286 -21.96 20.46 10.65
C ASP A 286 -20.60 20.58 9.94
N GLY A 287 -20.64 20.72 8.61
CA GLY A 287 -19.43 20.83 7.78
C GLY A 287 -18.72 19.51 7.44
N LEU A 288 -18.99 18.41 8.15
CA LEU A 288 -18.37 17.11 7.84
C LEU A 288 -18.78 16.56 6.47
N GLU A 289 -20.01 16.84 6.01
CA GLU A 289 -20.43 16.43 4.67
C GLU A 289 -19.57 17.06 3.58
N GLU A 290 -19.33 18.38 3.70
CA GLU A 290 -18.52 19.12 2.75
C GLU A 290 -17.05 18.71 2.83
N ASN A 291 -16.54 18.50 4.05
CA ASN A 291 -15.20 17.96 4.25
C ASN A 291 -15.05 16.56 3.62
N TYR A 292 -16.04 15.68 3.81
CA TYR A 292 -16.03 14.35 3.23
C TYR A 292 -16.02 14.38 1.70
N LYS A 293 -16.76 15.29 1.06
CA LYS A 293 -16.70 15.49 -0.40
C LYS A 293 -15.28 15.82 -0.86
N LYS A 294 -14.59 16.72 -0.16
CA LYS A 294 -13.18 17.07 -0.45
C LYS A 294 -12.24 15.89 -0.26
N LEU A 295 -12.36 15.15 0.85
CA LEU A 295 -11.51 13.98 1.12
C LEU A 295 -11.70 12.88 0.06
N ARG A 296 -12.92 12.70 -0.46
CA ARG A 296 -13.20 11.76 -1.55
C ARG A 296 -12.53 12.16 -2.87
N GLU A 297 -12.43 13.46 -3.16
CA GLU A 297 -11.69 13.96 -4.32
C GLU A 297 -10.19 13.81 -4.12
N GLU A 298 -9.69 14.18 -2.93
CA GLU A 298 -8.27 14.13 -2.59
C GLU A 298 -7.70 12.71 -2.60
N ILE A 299 -8.45 11.72 -2.13
CA ILE A 299 -7.96 10.32 -2.11
C ILE A 299 -7.75 9.73 -3.51
N VAL A 300 -8.35 10.30 -4.56
CA VAL A 300 -8.13 9.87 -5.95
C VAL A 300 -6.68 10.12 -6.38
N LEU A 301 -6.04 11.16 -5.85
CA LEU A 301 -4.63 11.47 -6.16
C LEU A 301 -3.69 10.32 -5.78
N TYR A 302 -4.09 9.50 -4.82
CA TYR A 302 -3.34 8.35 -4.29
C TYR A 302 -3.71 7.01 -4.96
N SER A 303 -4.49 7.03 -6.05
CA SER A 303 -4.86 5.81 -6.80
C SER A 303 -3.67 4.89 -7.11
N PRO A 304 -2.48 5.39 -7.49
CA PRO A 304 -1.27 4.60 -7.62
C PRO A 304 -0.96 3.63 -6.47
N LEU A 305 -1.10 4.08 -5.22
CA LEU A 305 -0.82 3.24 -4.06
C LEU A 305 -1.86 2.12 -3.90
N PHE A 306 -3.13 2.41 -4.19
CA PHE A 306 -4.23 1.44 -4.04
C PHE A 306 -4.29 0.44 -5.19
N GLU A 307 -3.93 0.85 -6.41
CA GLU A 307 -3.72 -0.07 -7.52
C GLU A 307 -2.57 -1.04 -7.23
N PHE A 308 -1.45 -0.54 -6.66
CA PHE A 308 -0.39 -1.43 -6.19
C PHE A 308 -0.85 -2.33 -5.02
N ALA A 309 -1.66 -1.82 -4.09
CA ALA A 309 -2.24 -2.62 -3.01
C ALA A 309 -3.04 -3.82 -3.53
N VAL A 310 -3.82 -3.64 -4.60
CA VAL A 310 -4.52 -4.74 -5.27
C VAL A 310 -3.53 -5.75 -5.85
N LYS A 311 -2.48 -5.29 -6.53
CA LYS A 311 -1.45 -6.19 -7.09
C LYS A 311 -0.69 -6.94 -6.00
N ALA A 312 -0.49 -6.33 -4.83
CA ALA A 312 0.16 -6.97 -3.69
C ALA A 312 -0.60 -8.21 -3.18
N LEU A 313 -1.90 -8.36 -3.45
CA LEU A 313 -2.66 -9.58 -3.13
C LEU A 313 -2.09 -10.85 -3.79
N TYR A 314 -1.28 -10.71 -4.84
CA TYR A 314 -0.62 -11.82 -5.53
C TYR A 314 0.73 -12.21 -4.92
N LEU A 315 1.22 -11.53 -3.87
CA LEU A 315 2.48 -11.88 -3.19
C LEU A 315 2.54 -13.34 -2.71
N PRO A 316 1.51 -13.91 -2.05
CA PRO A 316 1.54 -15.32 -1.67
C PRO A 316 1.68 -16.26 -2.86
N TYR A 317 0.99 -15.97 -3.97
CA TYR A 317 1.12 -16.76 -5.20
C TYR A 317 2.53 -16.65 -5.80
N TYR A 318 3.11 -15.45 -5.80
CA TYR A 318 4.48 -15.21 -6.22
C TYR A 318 5.49 -16.02 -5.38
N PHE A 319 5.35 -16.03 -4.05
CA PHE A 319 6.19 -16.86 -3.18
C PHE A 319 6.03 -18.36 -3.46
N ASN A 320 4.80 -18.85 -3.57
CA ASN A 320 4.53 -20.26 -3.89
C ASN A 320 5.10 -20.65 -5.27
N ARG A 321 5.05 -19.75 -6.26
CA ARG A 321 5.59 -19.99 -7.61
C ARG A 321 7.10 -20.20 -7.62
N PHE A 322 7.81 -19.60 -6.68
CA PHE A 322 9.27 -19.62 -6.53
C PHE A 322 9.70 -20.26 -5.21
N GLU A 323 8.92 -21.21 -4.68
CA GLU A 323 9.18 -21.87 -3.38
C GLU A 323 10.61 -22.44 -3.27
N ASN A 324 11.15 -22.98 -4.38
CA ASN A 324 12.49 -23.56 -4.44
C ASN A 324 13.63 -22.53 -4.31
N ASN A 325 13.29 -21.23 -4.35
CA ASN A 325 14.23 -20.12 -4.20
C ASN A 325 14.10 -19.42 -2.85
N ILE A 326 13.23 -19.91 -1.95
CA ILE A 326 13.05 -19.34 -0.63
C ILE A 326 14.17 -19.83 0.29
N GLU A 327 14.80 -18.89 0.98
CA GLU A 327 15.70 -19.15 2.10
C GLU A 327 14.97 -18.85 3.41
N GLU A 328 15.19 -19.67 4.44
CA GLU A 328 14.59 -19.47 5.76
C GLU A 328 15.60 -18.82 6.71
N GLU A 329 15.21 -17.72 7.33
CA GLU A 329 15.96 -17.06 8.41
C GLU A 329 15.21 -17.16 9.73
N GLU A 330 15.92 -17.44 10.82
CA GLU A 330 15.33 -17.49 12.17
C GLU A 330 15.61 -16.18 12.91
N HIS A 331 14.57 -15.38 13.15
CA HIS A 331 14.69 -14.08 13.82
C HIS A 331 14.33 -14.19 15.30
N GLU A 332 15.25 -13.78 16.18
CA GLU A 332 15.00 -13.75 17.62
C GLU A 332 13.98 -12.66 17.98
N THR A 333 12.92 -13.05 18.68
CA THR A 333 11.94 -12.09 19.21
C THR A 333 12.50 -11.39 20.46
N LYS A 334 11.86 -10.30 20.89
CA LYS A 334 12.20 -9.65 22.18
C LYS A 334 11.95 -10.58 23.39
N LEU A 335 11.20 -11.68 23.23
CA LEU A 335 11.03 -12.70 24.26
C LEU A 335 12.23 -13.65 24.40
N PHE A 336 13.07 -13.80 23.36
CA PHE A 336 14.22 -14.70 23.36
C PHE A 336 15.15 -14.44 24.56
N ASN A 337 15.57 -13.17 24.68
CA ASN A 337 16.50 -12.70 25.70
C ASN A 337 15.87 -12.45 27.08
N LYS A 338 14.54 -12.50 27.20
CA LYS A 338 13.88 -12.41 28.50
C LYS A 338 14.12 -13.72 29.25
N LYS A 339 15.07 -13.66 30.21
CA LYS A 339 15.35 -14.73 31.18
C LYS A 339 14.04 -15.32 31.65
N LYS A 340 14.00 -16.64 31.81
CA LYS A 340 12.92 -17.37 32.49
C LYS A 340 12.80 -16.95 33.97
N ARG A 341 12.47 -15.70 34.26
CA ARG A 341 12.27 -15.20 35.63
C ARG A 341 10.99 -15.84 36.15
N MET A 342 11.05 -16.51 37.30
CA MET A 342 9.90 -17.20 37.93
C MET A 342 8.63 -16.33 38.06
N ALA A 343 8.74 -15.00 38.11
CA ALA A 343 7.60 -14.08 38.10
C ALA A 343 6.89 -13.97 36.73
N VAL A 344 7.63 -14.12 35.63
CA VAL A 344 7.08 -14.25 34.26
C VAL A 344 6.45 -15.63 34.08
N PHE A 345 6.97 -16.67 34.74
CA PHE A 345 6.40 -18.03 34.71
C PHE A 345 5.03 -18.18 35.40
N LYS A 346 4.66 -17.28 36.32
CA LYS A 346 3.26 -17.21 36.78
C LYS A 346 2.32 -16.71 35.68
N LYS A 347 2.80 -15.89 34.74
CA LYS A 347 2.06 -15.39 33.57
C LYS A 347 2.08 -16.39 32.40
N ASP A 348 3.17 -17.14 32.20
CA ASP A 348 3.27 -18.18 31.16
C ASP A 348 2.34 -19.38 31.41
N LYS A 349 1.85 -19.60 32.64
CA LYS A 349 0.79 -20.57 32.93
C LYS A 349 -0.63 -20.04 32.65
N ILE A 350 -0.77 -18.72 32.48
CA ILE A 350 -2.07 -18.03 32.29
C ILE A 350 -2.37 -17.84 30.79
N VAL A 351 -1.31 -17.70 29.99
CA VAL A 351 -1.39 -17.54 28.53
C VAL A 351 -1.03 -18.87 27.87
N SER A 352 -1.73 -19.22 26.80
CA SER A 352 -1.50 -20.44 26.03
C SER A 352 -0.10 -20.45 25.40
N ASN A 353 0.55 -21.62 25.37
CA ASN A 353 1.90 -21.80 24.83
C ASN A 353 2.09 -21.28 23.40
N HIS A 354 1.04 -21.22 22.58
CA HIS A 354 1.14 -20.74 21.20
C HIS A 354 1.57 -19.28 21.07
N LEU A 355 1.37 -18.43 22.10
CA LEU A 355 1.81 -17.03 22.04
C LEU A 355 3.26 -16.83 22.52
N ASN A 356 3.86 -17.83 23.19
CA ASN A 356 5.23 -17.75 23.74
C ASN A 356 6.27 -18.06 22.66
N ILE A 357 6.23 -17.29 21.58
CA ILE A 357 7.07 -17.42 20.40
C ILE A 357 8.38 -16.70 20.69
N ARG A 358 9.49 -17.45 20.81
CA ARG A 358 10.81 -16.90 21.13
C ARG A 358 11.63 -16.55 19.91
N SER A 359 11.37 -17.22 18.80
CA SER A 359 11.94 -16.95 17.49
C SER A 359 10.84 -17.09 16.44
N ARG A 360 10.97 -16.37 15.34
CA ARG A 360 10.07 -16.46 14.20
C ARG A 360 10.88 -16.76 12.95
N THR A 361 10.40 -17.71 12.18
CA THR A 361 10.91 -17.96 10.83
C THR A 361 10.48 -16.82 9.91
N VAL A 362 11.43 -16.38 9.08
CA VAL A 362 11.27 -15.35 8.05
C VAL A 362 11.63 -15.97 6.72
N TRP A 363 10.70 -15.94 5.76
CA TRP A 363 10.91 -16.49 4.42
C TRP A 363 11.45 -15.42 3.48
N CYS A 364 12.69 -15.59 3.05
CA CYS A 364 13.43 -14.65 2.22
C CYS A 364 13.44 -15.12 0.76
N LEU A 365 12.95 -14.29 -0.16
CA LEU A 365 12.96 -14.56 -1.60
C LEU A 365 13.76 -13.47 -2.33
N GLU A 366 15.04 -13.76 -2.56
CA GLU A 366 15.97 -12.91 -3.31
C GLU A 366 16.30 -13.54 -4.66
N ARG A 367 15.63 -13.07 -5.70
CA ARG A 367 15.91 -13.48 -7.07
C ARG A 367 16.80 -12.44 -7.73
N ASN A 368 17.82 -12.90 -8.46
CA ASN A 368 18.69 -12.06 -9.28
C ASN A 368 17.94 -11.60 -10.54
N ALA A 369 16.98 -10.68 -10.38
CA ALA A 369 16.28 -10.05 -11.48
C ALA A 369 17.21 -9.03 -12.16
N VAL A 370 17.51 -9.24 -13.44
CA VAL A 370 18.20 -8.22 -14.22
C VAL A 370 17.21 -7.10 -14.51
N LYS A 371 17.59 -5.86 -14.21
CA LYS A 371 16.75 -4.69 -14.48
C LYS A 371 16.44 -4.58 -15.98
N LYS A 372 15.17 -4.75 -16.35
CA LYS A 372 14.71 -4.66 -17.74
C LYS A 372 14.25 -3.24 -18.13
N GLN A 373 13.64 -2.49 -17.20
CA GLN A 373 12.97 -1.22 -17.48
C GLN A 373 13.11 -0.22 -16.32
N ASP A 374 13.17 1.08 -16.65
CA ASP A 374 13.24 2.19 -15.67
C ASP A 374 11.85 2.66 -15.19
N THR A 375 10.79 2.33 -15.95
CA THR A 375 9.40 2.65 -15.62
C THR A 375 8.51 1.44 -15.89
N VAL A 376 7.64 1.10 -14.95
CA VAL A 376 6.72 -0.06 -15.06
C VAL A 376 5.27 0.41 -14.98
N TYR A 377 4.44 -0.16 -15.86
CA TYR A 377 2.99 0.06 -15.93
C TYR A 377 2.24 -1.22 -15.60
N PHE A 378 1.29 -1.17 -14.67
CA PHE A 378 0.57 -2.37 -14.21
C PHE A 378 -0.63 -2.80 -15.06
N GLY A 379 -0.89 -2.12 -16.18
CA GLY A 379 -2.01 -2.42 -17.08
C GLY A 379 -3.39 -2.25 -16.42
N GLU A 380 -4.43 -2.73 -17.10
CA GLU A 380 -5.78 -2.80 -16.54
C GLU A 380 -5.83 -3.84 -15.41
N ASN A 381 -6.74 -3.68 -14.46
CA ASN A 381 -7.05 -4.69 -13.44
C ASN A 381 -8.58 -4.84 -13.30
N ASP A 382 -9.02 -6.00 -12.82
CA ASP A 382 -10.45 -6.29 -12.66
C ASP A 382 -11.11 -5.54 -11.48
N PHE A 383 -10.30 -4.96 -10.60
CA PHE A 383 -10.77 -4.34 -9.37
C PHE A 383 -11.31 -2.93 -9.62
N ARG A 384 -12.44 -2.62 -8.98
CA ARG A 384 -13.12 -1.33 -9.12
C ARG A 384 -13.23 -0.63 -7.78
N ILE A 385 -13.19 0.69 -7.78
CA ILE A 385 -13.48 1.45 -6.55
C ILE A 385 -14.99 1.41 -6.33
N GLU A 386 -15.43 0.99 -5.14
CA GLU A 386 -16.84 1.01 -4.76
C GLU A 386 -17.29 2.46 -4.56
N ARG A 387 -18.19 2.95 -5.43
CA ARG A 387 -18.69 4.34 -5.39
C ARG A 387 -20.20 4.45 -5.21
N GLU A 388 -20.88 3.30 -5.09
CA GLU A 388 -22.31 3.20 -5.41
C GLU A 388 -23.24 3.36 -4.21
N GLY A 389 -22.77 3.36 -2.96
CA GLY A 389 -23.68 3.59 -1.84
C GLY A 389 -23.11 3.41 -0.45
N PHE A 390 -23.98 3.56 0.53
CA PHE A 390 -23.67 3.30 1.94
C PHE A 390 -24.83 2.57 2.62
N TRP A 391 -24.54 1.97 3.76
CA TRP A 391 -25.55 1.29 4.55
C TRP A 391 -26.26 2.25 5.49
N LYS A 392 -27.56 2.45 5.27
CA LYS A 392 -28.43 3.18 6.17
C LYS A 392 -29.13 2.21 7.11
N VAL A 393 -28.98 2.43 8.41
CA VAL A 393 -29.74 1.69 9.42
C VAL A 393 -31.20 2.15 9.37
N ILE A 394 -32.13 1.21 9.33
CA ILE A 394 -33.58 1.46 9.43
C ILE A 394 -34.10 0.76 10.69
N ASP A 395 -35.38 0.94 11.01
CA ASP A 395 -35.97 0.29 12.17
C ASP A 395 -35.72 -1.23 12.15
N PHE A 396 -35.42 -1.81 13.32
CA PHE A 396 -35.05 -3.23 13.46
C PHE A 396 -36.09 -4.18 12.84
N ASN A 397 -37.37 -3.83 12.92
CA ASN A 397 -38.46 -4.63 12.35
C ASN A 397 -38.68 -4.38 10.85
N SER A 398 -38.05 -3.34 10.28
CA SER A 398 -38.18 -3.00 8.87
C SER A 398 -37.24 -3.82 7.99
N ILE A 399 -37.71 -4.20 6.80
CA ILE A 399 -36.94 -4.90 5.78
C ILE A 399 -36.41 -3.87 4.79
N GLY A 400 -35.09 -3.74 4.72
CA GLY A 400 -34.40 -3.00 3.66
C GLY A 400 -33.77 -3.97 2.66
N LYS A 401 -32.94 -3.43 1.77
CA LYS A 401 -32.24 -4.21 0.75
C LYS A 401 -30.74 -4.23 1.01
N ASP A 402 -30.05 -5.32 0.70
CA ASP A 402 -28.60 -5.36 0.70
C ASP A 402 -27.99 -4.81 -0.60
N LYS A 403 -26.65 -4.81 -0.70
CA LYS A 403 -25.92 -4.37 -1.90
C LYS A 403 -26.35 -5.13 -3.17
N ASN A 404 -26.94 -6.32 -3.01
CA ASN A 404 -27.40 -7.19 -4.10
C ASN A 404 -28.92 -7.13 -4.29
N GLY A 405 -29.61 -6.18 -3.62
CA GLY A 405 -31.06 -6.06 -3.66
C GLY A 405 -31.83 -7.10 -2.84
N LYS A 406 -31.14 -7.99 -2.11
CA LYS A 406 -31.76 -9.04 -1.29
C LYS A 406 -32.32 -8.44 0.01
N PRO A 407 -33.50 -8.88 0.49
CA PRO A 407 -34.08 -8.37 1.72
C PRO A 407 -33.20 -8.64 2.94
N ILE A 408 -33.01 -7.61 3.77
CA ILE A 408 -32.27 -7.68 5.03
C ILE A 408 -32.96 -6.80 6.09
N HIS A 409 -33.04 -7.31 7.33
CA HIS A 409 -33.70 -6.60 8.43
C HIS A 409 -32.81 -5.53 9.07
N GLY A 410 -33.43 -4.44 9.50
CA GLY A 410 -32.79 -3.38 10.29
C GLY A 410 -31.85 -2.45 9.52
N ARG A 411 -31.72 -2.61 8.20
CA ARG A 411 -30.91 -1.72 7.34
C ARG A 411 -31.28 -1.81 5.87
N THR A 412 -30.95 -0.78 5.11
CA THR A 412 -30.98 -0.78 3.65
C THR A 412 -29.68 -0.19 3.09
N TRP A 413 -29.19 -0.76 1.99
CA TRP A 413 -28.25 -0.10 1.11
C TRP A 413 -28.95 1.12 0.49
N VAL A 414 -28.25 2.25 0.46
CA VAL A 414 -28.71 3.49 -0.16
C VAL A 414 -27.74 3.79 -1.28
N ASP A 415 -28.23 3.73 -2.52
CA ASP A 415 -27.45 4.10 -3.69
C ASP A 415 -27.25 5.62 -3.69
N THR A 416 -26.01 6.08 -3.82
CA THR A 416 -25.71 7.50 -4.00
C THR A 416 -25.68 7.83 -5.49
N THR A 417 -26.45 8.83 -5.91
CA THR A 417 -26.52 9.27 -7.31
C THR A 417 -25.13 9.61 -7.83
N LYS A 418 -24.79 9.06 -9.00
CA LYS A 418 -23.49 9.20 -9.68
C LYS A 418 -23.08 10.68 -9.81
N THR A 419 -21.95 11.05 -9.22
CA THR A 419 -21.05 12.02 -9.84
C THR A 419 -20.05 11.20 -10.63
N TRP A 420 -20.21 11.21 -11.95
CA TRP A 420 -19.35 10.50 -12.88
C TRP A 420 -17.89 10.90 -12.66
N TYR A 421 -17.06 9.92 -12.37
CA TYR A 421 -15.63 9.94 -12.69
C TYR A 421 -15.34 8.53 -13.18
N GLU A 422 -15.34 8.33 -14.49
CA GLU A 422 -14.63 7.22 -15.07
C GLU A 422 -13.15 7.52 -14.74
N ASN A 423 -12.44 6.65 -14.01
CA ASN A 423 -10.98 6.80 -13.99
C ASN A 423 -10.58 6.57 -15.45
N GLU A 424 -10.32 7.65 -16.17
CA GLU A 424 -9.71 7.60 -17.49
C GLU A 424 -8.38 6.86 -17.31
N LYS A 425 -8.38 5.58 -17.69
CA LYS A 425 -7.24 4.67 -17.89
C LYS A 425 -5.94 5.18 -17.25
N GLN A 426 -5.83 4.97 -15.94
CA GLN A 426 -4.71 5.50 -15.18
C GLN A 426 -3.52 4.56 -15.30
N THR A 427 -2.43 5.10 -15.84
CA THR A 427 -1.14 4.42 -15.94
C THR A 427 -0.36 4.67 -14.67
N LEU A 428 -0.38 3.71 -13.74
CA LEU A 428 0.58 3.66 -12.65
C LEU A 428 2.01 3.77 -13.21
N THR A 429 2.76 4.78 -12.78
CA THR A 429 4.17 4.98 -13.15
C THR A 429 5.01 4.64 -11.93
N VAL A 430 5.67 3.48 -11.97
CA VAL A 430 6.68 3.11 -10.97
C VAL A 430 8.04 3.53 -11.49
N ASN A 431 8.73 4.47 -10.84
CA ASN A 431 10.10 4.81 -11.23
C ASN A 431 11.08 3.88 -10.50
N VAL A 432 11.96 3.23 -11.25
CA VAL A 432 13.03 2.42 -10.67
C VAL A 432 14.33 3.23 -10.67
N ASN A 433 14.68 3.84 -9.54
CA ASN A 433 15.88 4.67 -9.40
C ASN A 433 17.16 3.81 -9.34
N LYS A 434 18.28 4.41 -9.74
CA LYS A 434 19.58 3.74 -9.87
C LYS A 434 20.24 3.42 -8.51
N GLN A 435 20.89 2.26 -8.42
CA GLN A 435 22.22 2.18 -7.81
C GLN A 435 23.19 3.05 -8.62
N SER A 436 23.85 4.00 -7.96
CA SER A 436 24.79 4.94 -8.57
C SER A 436 26.04 4.24 -9.11
N PHE A 437 26.08 3.96 -10.41
CA PHE A 437 27.34 3.78 -11.14
C PHE A 437 27.77 5.12 -11.77
N PRO A 438 29.06 5.48 -11.69
CA PRO A 438 29.57 6.79 -12.08
C PRO A 438 29.30 7.11 -13.55
N CYS A 439 28.96 8.37 -13.83
CA CYS A 439 28.76 8.88 -15.18
C CYS A 439 29.98 8.61 -16.07
N SER A 440 29.74 8.04 -17.24
CA SER A 440 30.74 7.96 -18.31
C SER A 440 30.78 9.31 -19.06
N ASN A 441 31.97 9.71 -19.49
CA ASN A 441 32.22 10.94 -20.26
C ASN A 441 32.03 10.76 -21.78
N ASN A 442 31.26 9.76 -22.23
CA ASN A 442 31.12 9.45 -23.65
C ASN A 442 29.96 10.24 -24.29
N PRO A 443 30.21 11.16 -25.26
CA PRO A 443 29.17 12.00 -25.87
C PRO A 443 28.16 11.23 -26.75
N LYS A 444 28.41 9.94 -27.02
CA LYS A 444 27.51 9.07 -27.77
C LYS A 444 26.59 8.24 -26.89
N GLU A 445 26.82 8.24 -25.58
CA GLU A 445 25.94 7.56 -24.64
C GLU A 445 24.69 8.40 -24.40
N GLY A 446 23.54 7.74 -24.48
CA GLY A 446 22.25 8.37 -24.32
C GLY A 446 21.15 7.33 -24.24
N SER A 447 19.92 7.77 -24.39
CA SER A 447 18.75 6.92 -24.33
C SER A 447 17.91 7.04 -25.59
N ILE A 448 17.25 5.94 -25.96
CA ILE A 448 16.12 5.91 -26.89
C ILE A 448 14.85 5.92 -26.06
N TYR A 449 13.85 6.72 -26.42
CA TYR A 449 12.56 6.75 -25.75
C TYR A 449 11.41 6.45 -26.71
N ILE A 450 10.31 5.95 -26.15
CA ILE A 450 8.98 6.05 -26.74
C ILE A 450 8.22 7.14 -25.97
N MET A 451 7.57 8.06 -26.67
CA MET A 451 6.64 9.03 -26.10
C MET A 451 5.25 8.88 -26.71
N ARG A 452 4.23 9.18 -25.90
CA ARG A 452 2.83 9.24 -26.30
C ARG A 452 2.28 10.64 -26.07
N ASN A 453 1.26 10.99 -26.85
CA ASN A 453 0.50 12.22 -26.70
C ASN A 453 -0.97 11.84 -26.73
N ALA A 454 -1.74 12.27 -25.72
CA ALA A 454 -3.16 11.93 -25.62
C ALA A 454 -4.02 12.48 -26.77
N SER A 455 -3.54 13.50 -27.50
CA SER A 455 -4.19 13.99 -28.71
C SER A 455 -3.96 13.14 -29.96
N HIS A 456 -3.08 12.14 -29.92
CA HIS A 456 -2.86 11.23 -31.05
C HIS A 456 -3.75 10.00 -30.96
N SER A 457 -4.10 9.41 -32.12
CA SER A 457 -4.83 8.14 -32.13
C SER A 457 -4.02 7.04 -31.43
N ILE A 458 -4.74 6.04 -30.90
CA ILE A 458 -4.15 4.81 -30.36
C ILE A 458 -3.08 4.27 -31.33
N ASP A 459 -1.96 3.80 -30.78
CA ASP A 459 -0.80 3.24 -31.49
C ASP A 459 0.07 4.21 -32.30
N ILE A 460 -0.11 5.53 -32.16
CA ILE A 460 0.86 6.51 -32.67
C ILE A 460 1.91 6.82 -31.59
N LEU A 461 3.12 6.35 -31.83
CA LEU A 461 4.26 6.46 -30.92
C LEU A 461 5.31 7.42 -31.51
N LYS A 462 5.84 8.32 -30.67
CA LYS A 462 7.07 9.07 -31.01
C LYS A 462 8.28 8.31 -30.51
N ILE A 463 9.23 8.01 -31.38
CA ILE A 463 10.45 7.27 -31.02
C ILE A 463 11.66 8.12 -31.33
N GLY A 464 12.45 8.49 -30.34
CA GLY A 464 13.63 9.33 -30.58
C GLY A 464 14.70 9.17 -29.52
N LEU A 465 15.82 9.89 -29.67
CA LEU A 465 16.95 9.84 -28.74
C LEU A 465 17.07 11.07 -27.85
N THR A 466 17.81 10.90 -26.75
CA THR A 466 18.30 11.99 -25.90
C THR A 466 19.65 11.62 -25.29
N THR A 467 20.60 12.55 -25.27
CA THR A 467 21.84 12.43 -24.48
C THR A 467 21.69 13.07 -23.08
N ARG A 468 20.52 13.62 -22.79
CA ARG A 468 20.08 14.20 -21.50
C ARG A 468 18.92 13.36 -20.94
N ASP A 469 18.36 13.78 -19.81
CA ASP A 469 17.14 13.20 -19.23
C ASP A 469 15.91 13.28 -20.17
N SER A 470 15.22 12.14 -20.37
CA SER A 470 14.07 12.00 -21.27
C SER A 470 12.84 12.79 -20.81
N LYS A 471 12.64 12.94 -19.49
CA LYS A 471 11.55 13.76 -18.92
C LYS A 471 11.75 15.24 -19.24
N THR A 472 12.99 15.73 -19.20
CA THR A 472 13.35 17.09 -19.62
C THR A 472 13.05 17.29 -21.11
N ARG A 473 13.40 16.30 -21.95
CA ARG A 473 13.10 16.34 -23.39
C ARG A 473 11.60 16.32 -23.69
N ALA A 474 10.81 15.54 -22.94
CA ALA A 474 9.35 15.51 -23.04
C ALA A 474 8.73 16.88 -22.70
N LYS A 475 9.23 17.55 -21.66
CA LYS A 475 8.79 18.91 -21.28
C LYS A 475 9.12 19.94 -22.37
N GLU A 476 10.31 19.90 -22.95
CA GLU A 476 10.70 20.78 -24.07
C GLU A 476 9.78 20.61 -25.29
N LEU A 477 9.47 19.36 -25.66
CA LEU A 477 8.58 19.05 -26.78
C LEU A 477 7.12 19.47 -26.49
N SER A 478 6.67 19.31 -25.25
CA SER A 478 5.33 19.71 -24.80
C SER A 478 5.16 21.23 -24.71
N ALA A 479 6.26 21.99 -24.56
CA ALA A 479 6.24 23.45 -24.50
C ALA A 479 6.19 24.13 -25.89
N THR A 480 6.28 23.35 -26.97
CA THR A 480 6.25 23.88 -28.34
C THR A 480 4.80 24.09 -28.81
N THR A 481 4.50 25.23 -29.43
CA THR A 481 3.16 25.68 -29.86
C THR A 481 2.42 24.77 -30.87
N GLY A 482 3.02 23.65 -31.28
CA GLY A 482 2.48 22.72 -32.26
C GLY A 482 1.92 21.41 -31.69
N SER A 483 1.84 21.25 -30.37
CA SER A 483 1.30 20.05 -29.71
C SER A 483 0.02 20.39 -28.92
N PRO A 484 -1.14 19.78 -29.23
CA PRO A 484 -2.40 20.09 -28.53
C PRO A 484 -2.43 19.60 -27.07
N ASP A 485 -1.59 18.63 -26.71
CA ASP A 485 -1.49 18.07 -25.36
C ASP A 485 -0.02 17.70 -25.02
N LYS A 486 0.26 17.29 -23.78
CA LYS A 486 1.60 16.97 -23.27
C LYS A 486 2.10 15.63 -23.83
N PHE A 487 3.40 15.59 -24.14
CA PHE A 487 4.11 14.33 -24.41
C PHE A 487 4.50 13.67 -23.08
N LEU A 488 4.11 12.42 -22.91
CA LEU A 488 4.51 11.56 -21.79
C LEU A 488 5.50 10.51 -22.30
N VAL A 489 6.59 10.29 -21.58
CA VAL A 489 7.53 9.21 -21.86
C VAL A 489 6.85 7.90 -21.49
N ALA A 490 6.62 7.04 -22.48
CA ALA A 490 6.02 5.72 -22.30
C ALA A 490 7.08 4.64 -22.07
N ASN A 491 8.32 4.82 -22.55
CA ASN A 491 9.43 3.91 -22.28
C ASN A 491 10.77 4.59 -22.59
N GLU A 492 11.86 4.10 -22.00
CA GLU A 492 13.23 4.57 -22.24
C GLU A 492 14.23 3.41 -22.12
N TRP A 493 15.22 3.37 -23.02
CA TRP A 493 16.30 2.39 -23.03
C TRP A 493 17.64 3.09 -23.18
N LYS A 494 18.66 2.61 -22.46
CA LYS A 494 20.02 3.16 -22.58
C LYS A 494 20.81 2.49 -23.68
N ALA A 495 21.43 3.30 -24.53
CA ALA A 495 22.29 2.86 -25.62
C ALA A 495 23.69 3.45 -25.46
N LYS A 496 24.71 2.60 -25.60
CA LYS A 496 26.12 3.02 -25.63
C LYS A 496 26.44 3.97 -26.80
N ASP A 497 25.72 3.81 -27.89
CA ASP A 497 25.69 4.73 -29.04
C ASP A 497 24.22 5.00 -29.40
N CYS A 498 23.60 6.01 -28.77
CA CYS A 498 22.19 6.31 -28.96
C CYS A 498 21.88 6.83 -30.37
N VAL A 499 22.87 7.43 -31.05
CA VAL A 499 22.75 7.93 -32.43
C VAL A 499 22.67 6.74 -33.39
N LEU A 500 23.55 5.75 -33.22
CA LEU A 500 23.48 4.53 -34.01
C LEU A 500 22.20 3.73 -33.72
N ALA A 501 21.78 3.68 -32.45
CA ALA A 501 20.56 2.99 -32.04
C ALA A 501 19.32 3.58 -32.69
N GLU A 502 19.14 4.90 -32.62
CA GLU A 502 17.99 5.58 -33.22
C GLU A 502 17.91 5.30 -34.71
N LYS A 503 19.03 5.44 -35.42
CA LYS A 503 19.09 5.18 -36.86
C LYS A 503 18.62 3.76 -37.21
N LEU A 504 19.16 2.74 -36.54
CA LEU A 504 18.81 1.35 -36.80
C LEU A 504 17.35 1.02 -36.42
N ILE A 505 16.85 1.65 -35.35
CA ILE A 505 15.45 1.52 -34.93
C ILE A 505 14.52 2.14 -35.96
N HIS A 506 14.82 3.36 -36.43
CA HIS A 506 14.02 4.04 -37.45
C HIS A 506 14.03 3.27 -38.78
N GLU A 507 15.17 2.71 -39.19
CA GLU A 507 15.26 1.85 -40.38
C GLU A 507 14.39 0.59 -40.24
N LYS A 508 14.41 -0.09 -39.09
CA LYS A 508 13.55 -1.26 -38.83
C LYS A 508 12.06 -0.92 -38.78
N LEU A 509 11.73 0.30 -38.33
CA LEU A 509 10.35 0.75 -38.14
C LEU A 509 9.80 1.57 -39.31
N ASP A 510 10.57 1.74 -40.39
CA ASP A 510 10.25 2.65 -41.49
C ASP A 510 8.88 2.36 -42.12
N LYS A 511 8.51 1.07 -42.27
CA LYS A 511 7.20 0.65 -42.78
C LYS A 511 6.00 1.07 -41.91
N TYR A 512 6.24 1.45 -40.66
CA TYR A 512 5.22 1.93 -39.71
C TYR A 512 5.22 3.46 -39.60
N ARG A 513 6.10 4.17 -40.31
CA ARG A 513 6.28 5.61 -40.15
C ARG A 513 5.07 6.37 -40.71
N VAL A 514 4.51 7.28 -39.92
CA VAL A 514 3.33 8.08 -40.26
C VAL A 514 3.67 9.23 -41.20
N ASN A 515 4.88 9.77 -41.08
CA ASN A 515 5.38 10.87 -41.90
C ASN A 515 6.89 10.73 -42.09
N GLU A 516 7.38 10.74 -43.32
CA GLU A 516 8.80 10.57 -43.67
C GLU A 516 9.73 11.62 -43.02
N SER A 517 9.21 12.82 -42.74
CA SER A 517 9.97 13.92 -42.13
C SER A 517 9.91 13.94 -40.60
N ARG A 518 9.15 13.03 -39.96
CA ARG A 518 8.96 13.03 -38.50
C ARG A 518 9.11 11.64 -37.89
N GLU A 519 9.42 11.60 -36.61
CA GLU A 519 9.74 10.36 -35.88
C GLU A 519 8.49 9.76 -35.22
N PHE A 520 7.38 9.70 -35.97
CA PHE A 520 6.11 9.13 -35.50
C PHE A 520 5.81 7.83 -36.24
N PHE A 521 5.43 6.80 -35.49
CA PHE A 521 5.22 5.45 -35.98
C PHE A 521 3.86 4.93 -35.53
N LYS A 522 3.07 4.37 -36.45
CA LYS A 522 1.80 3.70 -36.16
C LYS A 522 2.05 2.21 -35.96
N ILE A 523 2.30 1.83 -34.72
CA ILE A 523 2.70 0.47 -34.33
C ILE A 523 2.24 0.19 -32.90
N ASP A 524 1.85 -1.05 -32.64
CA ASP A 524 1.58 -1.53 -31.29
C ASP A 524 2.82 -1.36 -30.39
N TYR A 525 2.59 -0.98 -29.15
CA TYR A 525 3.67 -0.69 -28.20
C TYR A 525 4.51 -1.90 -27.85
N SER A 526 3.91 -3.08 -27.71
CA SER A 526 4.67 -4.29 -27.38
C SER A 526 5.65 -4.66 -28.50
N GLU A 527 5.22 -4.52 -29.76
CA GLU A 527 6.06 -4.78 -30.92
C GLU A 527 7.16 -3.72 -31.09
N ALA A 528 6.84 -2.43 -30.88
CA ALA A 528 7.82 -1.36 -30.89
C ALA A 528 8.90 -1.56 -29.81
N SER A 529 8.48 -1.87 -28.58
CA SER A 529 9.38 -2.13 -27.46
C SER A 529 10.29 -3.33 -27.71
N LYS A 530 9.78 -4.40 -28.33
CA LYS A 530 10.58 -5.57 -28.71
C LYS A 530 11.68 -5.20 -29.71
N ILE A 531 11.33 -4.50 -30.79
CA ILE A 531 12.28 -4.10 -31.84
C ILE A 531 13.37 -3.19 -31.28
N ILE A 532 13.00 -2.23 -30.42
CA ILE A 532 13.95 -1.32 -29.77
C ILE A 532 14.91 -2.07 -28.86
N SER A 533 14.39 -2.97 -28.02
CA SER A 533 15.19 -3.77 -27.09
C SER A 533 16.22 -4.62 -27.83
N GLU A 534 15.83 -5.31 -28.91
CA GLU A 534 16.74 -6.11 -29.73
C GLU A 534 17.88 -5.29 -30.35
N VAL A 535 17.60 -4.07 -30.81
CA VAL A 535 18.63 -3.19 -31.41
C VAL A 535 19.60 -2.71 -30.35
N ILE A 536 19.08 -2.32 -29.19
CA ILE A 536 19.88 -1.77 -28.10
C ILE A 536 20.77 -2.84 -27.45
N GLU A 537 20.26 -4.06 -27.28
CA GLU A 537 21.06 -5.21 -26.83
C GLU A 537 22.26 -5.46 -27.76
N ARG A 538 22.06 -5.46 -29.08
CA ARG A 538 23.14 -5.63 -30.06
C ARG A 538 24.19 -4.51 -29.95
N ILE A 539 23.75 -3.26 -29.81
CA ILE A 539 24.65 -2.11 -29.69
C ILE A 539 25.42 -2.15 -28.38
N ASN A 540 24.78 -2.55 -27.28
CA ASN A 540 25.39 -2.59 -25.96
C ASN A 540 26.37 -3.77 -25.79
N MET A 541 26.16 -4.89 -26.50
CA MET A 541 27.08 -6.03 -26.52
C MET A 541 28.32 -5.82 -27.41
N SER A 542 28.28 -4.86 -28.34
CA SER A 542 29.36 -4.61 -29.30
C SER A 542 30.49 -3.74 -28.70
N ASN A 543 31.34 -4.30 -27.82
CA ASN A 543 32.60 -3.66 -27.43
C ASN A 543 33.79 -4.21 -28.25
N GLY A 544 34.30 -3.45 -29.24
CA GLY A 544 35.73 -3.51 -29.60
C GLY A 544 36.18 -4.15 -30.93
N ILE A 545 35.49 -3.96 -32.07
CA ILE A 545 36.14 -4.17 -33.38
C ILE A 545 36.41 -2.81 -34.03
N LYS A 546 37.68 -2.39 -34.01
CA LYS A 546 38.18 -1.31 -34.86
C LYS A 546 37.95 -1.71 -36.32
N ASN A 547 37.51 -0.74 -37.14
CA ASN A 547 37.52 -0.82 -38.59
C ASN A 547 38.86 -1.39 -39.09
N GLU A 548 38.88 -2.66 -39.52
CA GLU A 548 39.92 -3.12 -40.42
C GLU A 548 39.68 -2.49 -41.78
N LYS A 549 40.60 -1.61 -42.17
CA LYS A 549 40.76 -1.19 -43.55
C LYS A 549 41.02 -2.45 -44.38
N ILE A 550 40.14 -2.70 -45.35
CA ILE A 550 40.39 -3.64 -46.44
C ILE A 550 41.62 -3.10 -47.20
N SER A 551 42.77 -3.73 -47.02
CA SER A 551 43.92 -3.58 -47.91
C SER A 551 43.70 -4.46 -49.16
N PRO A 552 44.05 -4.00 -50.36
CA PRO A 552 43.85 -4.75 -51.59
C PRO A 552 44.76 -5.99 -51.63
N PRO A 553 44.35 -7.07 -52.34
CA PRO A 553 45.09 -8.32 -52.39
C PRO A 553 46.43 -8.14 -53.13
N GLN A 554 47.51 -8.69 -52.55
CA GLN A 554 48.79 -8.83 -53.24
C GLN A 554 48.69 -9.89 -54.36
N PRO A 555 49.41 -9.71 -55.48
CA PRO A 555 49.38 -10.66 -56.59
C PRO A 555 50.14 -11.95 -56.23
N PRO A 556 49.83 -13.07 -56.89
CA PRO A 556 50.48 -14.35 -56.61
C PRO A 556 51.93 -14.33 -57.07
N HIS A 557 52.85 -14.65 -56.17
CA HIS A 557 54.22 -15.00 -56.57
C HIS A 557 54.21 -16.38 -57.22
N SER A 558 54.56 -16.37 -58.50
CA SER A 558 54.86 -17.54 -59.32
C SER A 558 56.21 -18.15 -58.96
N LEU A 559 56.19 -19.49 -58.84
CA LEU A 559 57.27 -20.49 -58.85
C LEU A 559 58.20 -20.57 -57.63
#